data_AF-A0A7J8WCC8-F1
#
_entry.id   AF-A0A7J8WCC8-F1
#
_cell.length_a   1.000
_cell.length_b   1.000
_cell.length_c   1.000
_cell.angle_alpha   90.00
_cell.angle_beta   90.00
_cell.angle_gamma   90.00
#
_symmetry.space_group_name_H-M   'P 1'
#
loop_
_entity.id
_entity.type
_entity.pdbx_description
1 polymer ?
#
loop_
_entity_poly.entity_id
_entity_poly.type
_entity_poly.pdbx_seq_one_letter_code
_entity_poly.pdbx_strand_id
1 'polypeptide(L)'
;MESGGHISLGSIVGEDNDSEVAADEYAGRIRASYSSVVKCLQIKTFQDEHHCSVSFKNKMVTTIMIAQDFEAIIKDHPKMKLKEIQGRCDFEMHVNVTVDCCSRAKKIVKKKMAGNHKEEFGLL
;
A
#
# COMPACT_ATOMS: atom_id res chain seq x y z
N MET A 1 35.17 25.72 -30.82
CA MET A 1 34.54 26.72 -29.95
C MET A 1 33.58 27.54 -30.79
N GLU A 2 32.41 27.00 -31.12
CA GLU A 2 31.23 27.67 -31.69
C GLU A 2 30.10 26.62 -31.54
N SER A 3 28.83 26.89 -31.28
CA SER A 3 28.09 27.96 -30.62
C SER A 3 26.72 27.32 -30.37
N GLY A 4 26.18 27.52 -29.18
CA GLY A 4 24.91 26.91 -28.76
C GLY A 4 23.72 27.41 -29.57
N GLY A 5 22.91 26.46 -30.05
CA GLY A 5 21.57 26.71 -30.57
C GLY A 5 20.54 26.50 -29.46
N HIS A 6 20.00 27.61 -28.97
CA HIS A 6 18.88 27.69 -28.04
C HIS A 6 17.58 27.46 -28.83
N ILE A 7 16.84 26.39 -28.52
CA ILE A 7 15.45 26.25 -28.96
C ILE A 7 14.51 26.66 -27.82
N SER A 8 13.89 27.82 -27.98
CA SER A 8 12.68 28.18 -27.24
C SER A 8 11.47 27.66 -27.99
N LEU A 9 10.70 26.79 -27.33
CA LEU A 9 9.29 26.54 -27.60
C LEU A 9 8.66 26.61 -26.20
N GLY A 10 7.97 27.68 -25.84
CA GLY A 10 6.65 28.00 -26.37
C GLY A 10 5.65 27.57 -25.29
N SER A 11 5.11 28.56 -24.59
CA SER A 11 4.31 28.46 -23.35
C SER A 11 3.20 27.41 -23.40
N ILE A 12 3.18 26.50 -22.43
CA ILE A 12 1.97 25.73 -22.10
C ILE A 12 1.03 26.66 -21.32
N VAL A 13 0.08 27.28 -22.01
CA VAL A 13 -1.15 27.72 -21.35
C VAL A 13 -1.96 26.44 -21.14
N GLY A 14 -1.74 25.79 -19.99
CA GLY A 14 -2.64 24.74 -19.53
C GLY A 14 -3.93 25.42 -19.12
N GLU A 15 -4.96 25.30 -19.96
CA GLU A 15 -6.31 25.69 -19.60
C GLU A 15 -6.74 24.87 -18.39
N ASP A 16 -6.98 25.58 -17.29
CA ASP A 16 -7.57 25.09 -16.05
C ASP A 16 -9.00 24.61 -16.36
N ASN A 17 -9.13 23.38 -16.83
CA ASN A 17 -10.41 22.68 -16.84
C ASN A 17 -10.54 21.96 -15.49
N ASP A 18 -10.92 22.74 -14.48
CA ASP A 18 -11.58 22.22 -13.29
C ASP A 18 -12.95 21.66 -13.71
N SER A 19 -12.94 20.50 -14.39
CA SER A 19 -14.09 19.64 -14.34
C SER A 19 -14.11 19.11 -12.91
N GLU A 20 -14.97 19.71 -12.08
CA GLU A 20 -15.36 19.16 -10.78
C GLU A 20 -16.02 17.80 -11.05
N VAL A 21 -15.17 16.78 -11.20
CA VAL A 21 -15.61 15.39 -11.33
C VAL A 21 -16.22 15.06 -9.98
N ALA A 22 -17.54 14.91 -9.96
CA ALA A 22 -18.26 14.38 -8.83
C ALA A 22 -17.68 13.02 -8.46
N ALA A 23 -16.72 13.01 -7.52
CA ALA A 23 -15.93 11.85 -7.12
C ALA A 23 -16.77 10.74 -6.44
N ASP A 24 -18.09 10.90 -6.34
CA ASP A 24 -19.01 9.95 -5.73
C ASP A 24 -19.57 8.93 -6.75
N GLU A 25 -19.48 9.17 -8.06
CA GLU A 25 -20.13 8.30 -9.06
C GLU A 25 -19.39 6.98 -9.38
N TYR A 26 -18.13 6.82 -8.96
CA TYR A 26 -17.32 5.63 -9.30
C TYR A 26 -16.93 4.74 -8.11
N ALA A 27 -17.48 4.99 -6.92
CA ALA A 27 -17.23 4.12 -5.78
C ALA A 27 -18.07 2.83 -5.92
N GLY A 28 -17.42 1.70 -6.22
CA GLY A 28 -17.99 0.34 -6.27
C GLY A 28 -18.57 -0.15 -4.93
N ARG A 29 -19.48 0.62 -4.34
CA ARG A 29 -20.09 0.39 -3.04
C ARG A 29 -21.29 -0.52 -3.21
N ILE A 30 -21.14 -1.75 -2.71
CA ILE A 30 -22.27 -2.69 -2.60
C ILE A 30 -23.18 -2.21 -1.48
N ARG A 31 -24.44 -1.89 -1.80
CA ARG A 31 -25.46 -1.63 -0.76
C ARG A 31 -26.26 -2.89 -0.56
N ALA A 32 -26.39 -3.30 0.69
CA ALA A 32 -27.23 -4.41 1.08
C ALA A 32 -28.08 -4.02 2.30
N SER A 33 -29.26 -4.63 2.42
CA SER A 33 -30.12 -4.45 3.59
C SER A 33 -30.81 -5.75 3.94
N TYR A 34 -31.09 -5.94 5.23
CA TYR A 34 -31.81 -7.11 5.68
C TYR A 34 -33.27 -7.04 5.23
N SER A 35 -33.76 -8.14 4.65
CA SER A 35 -35.16 -8.30 4.28
C SER A 35 -35.82 -9.29 5.24
N SER A 36 -36.80 -8.81 6.00
CA SER A 36 -37.57 -9.64 6.94
C SER A 36 -38.43 -10.70 6.24
N VAL A 37 -38.77 -10.48 4.96
CA VAL A 37 -39.60 -11.39 4.16
C VAL A 37 -38.83 -12.66 3.83
N VAL A 38 -37.60 -12.52 3.33
CA VAL A 38 -36.72 -13.66 3.00
C VAL A 38 -35.77 -14.03 4.14
N LYS A 39 -35.82 -13.28 5.24
CA LYS A 39 -35.00 -13.44 6.45
C LYS A 39 -33.48 -13.45 6.19
N CYS A 40 -33.00 -12.69 5.19
CA CYS A 40 -31.58 -12.62 4.85
C CYS A 40 -31.14 -11.21 4.38
N LEU A 41 -29.83 -11.00 4.31
CA LEU A 41 -29.24 -9.78 3.76
C LEU A 41 -29.33 -9.81 2.23
N GLN A 42 -30.02 -8.85 1.64
CA GLN A 42 -30.16 -8.75 0.18
C GLN A 42 -29.32 -7.59 -0.36
N ILE A 43 -28.55 -7.88 -1.41
CA ILE A 43 -27.85 -6.86 -2.20
C ILE A 43 -28.90 -6.08 -2.99
N LYS A 44 -28.88 -4.75 -2.83
CA LYS A 44 -29.79 -3.81 -3.49
C LYS A 44 -29.13 -3.11 -4.66
N THR A 45 -27.85 -2.80 -4.54
CA THR A 45 -27.08 -2.17 -5.60
C THR A 45 -25.76 -2.90 -5.74
N PHE A 46 -25.49 -3.36 -6.96
CA PHE A 46 -24.23 -3.96 -7.37
C PHE A 46 -23.87 -3.37 -8.74
N GLN A 47 -22.72 -2.72 -8.82
CA GLN A 47 -22.13 -2.28 -10.08
C GLN A 47 -20.95 -3.21 -10.33
N ASP A 48 -21.13 -4.11 -11.31
CA ASP A 48 -20.10 -5.07 -11.70
C ASP A 48 -18.98 -4.35 -12.46
N GLU A 49 -19.37 -3.58 -13.47
CA GLU A 49 -18.46 -2.75 -14.26
C GLU A 49 -18.14 -1.46 -13.52
N HIS A 50 -16.87 -1.31 -13.15
CA HIS A 50 -16.34 -0.09 -12.55
C HIS A 50 -14.95 0.19 -13.12
N HIS A 51 -14.73 1.42 -13.57
CA HIS A 51 -13.41 1.89 -14.00
C HIS A 51 -12.72 2.63 -12.86
N CYS A 52 -12.53 1.95 -11.72
CA CYS A 52 -11.77 2.52 -10.62
C CYS A 52 -10.31 2.70 -11.02
N SER A 53 -9.76 3.89 -10.75
CA SER A 53 -8.32 4.08 -10.85
C SER A 53 -7.60 3.12 -9.89
N VAL A 54 -6.55 2.45 -10.38
CA VAL A 54 -5.77 1.51 -9.56
C VAL A 54 -5.07 2.29 -8.44
N SER A 55 -5.46 2.00 -7.20
CA SER A 55 -4.87 2.56 -5.99
C SER A 55 -3.98 1.50 -5.34
N PHE A 56 -2.67 1.75 -5.31
CA PHE A 56 -1.70 0.89 -4.61
C PHE A 56 -1.64 1.15 -3.09
N LYS A 57 -2.60 1.91 -2.54
CA LYS A 57 -2.69 2.23 -1.12
C LYS A 57 -3.75 1.34 -0.47
N ASN A 58 -3.30 0.29 0.21
CA ASN A 58 -4.19 -0.58 0.98
C ASN A 58 -4.08 -0.24 2.47
N LYS A 59 -5.18 0.24 3.08
CA LYS A 59 -5.24 0.58 4.51
C LYS A 59 -5.10 -0.64 5.44
N MET A 60 -5.41 -1.82 4.94
CA MET A 60 -5.24 -3.07 5.69
C MET A 60 -3.76 -3.45 5.80
N VAL A 61 -2.94 -3.12 4.80
CA VAL A 61 -1.49 -3.40 4.83
C VAL A 61 -0.79 -2.40 5.73
N THR A 62 -0.76 -2.76 7.01
CA THR A 62 -0.10 -1.98 8.07
C THR A 62 1.34 -2.44 8.27
N THR A 63 2.15 -1.60 8.90
CA THR A 63 3.52 -1.95 9.32
C THR A 63 3.58 -3.22 10.17
N ILE A 64 2.54 -3.49 10.97
CA ILE A 64 2.48 -4.68 11.84
C ILE A 64 2.29 -5.94 10.98
N MET A 65 1.36 -5.90 10.02
CA MET A 65 1.16 -7.01 9.09
C MET A 65 2.42 -7.32 8.28
N ILE A 66 3.08 -6.29 7.74
CA ILE A 66 4.35 -6.46 7.02
C ILE A 66 5.41 -7.10 7.93
N ALA A 67 5.49 -6.69 9.20
CA ALA A 67 6.45 -7.27 10.13
C ALA A 67 6.18 -8.75 10.42
N GLN A 68 4.91 -9.17 10.42
CA GLN A 68 4.50 -10.56 10.64
C GLN A 68 4.77 -11.42 9.41
N ASP A 69 4.31 -11.00 8.23
CA ASP A 69 4.47 -11.77 6.98
C ASP A 69 5.95 -11.92 6.59
N PHE A 70 6.73 -10.84 6.72
CA PHE A 70 8.16 -10.88 6.41
C PHE A 70 9.05 -11.27 7.60
N GLU A 71 8.48 -11.74 8.72
CA GLU A 71 9.25 -12.05 9.93
C GLU A 71 10.36 -13.07 9.64
N ALA A 72 10.01 -14.20 9.01
CA ALA A 72 10.95 -15.28 8.70
C ALA A 72 12.07 -14.81 7.76
N ILE A 73 11.71 -14.06 6.71
CA ILE A 73 12.65 -13.55 5.71
C ILE A 73 13.63 -12.55 6.35
N ILE A 74 13.14 -11.65 7.20
CA ILE A 74 13.99 -10.67 7.90
C ILE A 74 14.89 -11.35 8.94
N LYS A 75 14.42 -12.43 9.57
CA LYS A 75 15.22 -13.24 10.51
C LYS A 75 16.35 -13.98 9.81
N ASP A 76 16.09 -14.60 8.68
CA ASP A 76 17.07 -15.35 7.89
C ASP A 76 18.09 -14.42 7.22
N HIS A 77 17.65 -13.23 6.80
CA HIS A 77 18.48 -12.23 6.14
C HIS A 77 18.45 -10.87 6.86
N PRO A 78 19.07 -10.73 8.06
CA PRO A 78 18.98 -9.50 8.85
C PRO A 78 19.61 -8.28 8.17
N LYS A 79 20.51 -8.50 7.21
CA LYS A 79 21.17 -7.47 6.39
C LYS A 79 20.39 -7.08 5.12
N MET A 80 19.23 -7.69 4.85
CA MET A 80 18.38 -7.38 3.69
C MET A 80 18.09 -5.88 3.57
N LYS A 81 18.20 -5.31 2.35
CA LYS A 81 18.00 -3.87 2.13
C LYS A 81 16.52 -3.50 2.24
N LEU A 82 16.22 -2.29 2.69
CA LEU A 82 14.83 -1.81 2.81
C LEU A 82 14.10 -1.78 1.46
N LYS A 83 14.83 -1.47 0.37
CA LYS A 83 14.32 -1.51 -1.00
C LYS A 83 13.92 -2.91 -1.46
N GLU A 84 14.60 -3.94 -0.95
CA GLU A 84 14.25 -5.32 -1.25
C GLU A 84 12.96 -5.73 -0.54
N ILE A 85 12.80 -5.35 0.74
CA ILE A 85 11.54 -5.54 1.47
C ILE A 85 10.39 -4.80 0.78
N GLN A 86 10.64 -3.57 0.32
CA GLN A 86 9.67 -2.79 -0.45
C GLN A 86 9.26 -3.51 -1.74
N GLY A 87 10.22 -4.01 -2.52
CA GLY A 87 9.94 -4.76 -3.74
C GLY A 87 9.17 -6.06 -3.49
N ARG A 88 9.44 -6.75 -2.38
CA ARG A 88 8.66 -7.93 -1.99
C ARG A 88 7.23 -7.57 -1.58
N CYS A 89 7.01 -6.46 -0.87
CA CYS A 89 5.65 -6.00 -0.57
C CYS A 89 4.87 -5.65 -1.84
N ASP A 90 5.53 -5.04 -2.83
CA ASP A 90 4.93 -4.73 -4.12
C ASP A 90 4.58 -6.00 -4.91
N PHE A 91 5.47 -7.00 -4.90
CA PHE A 91 5.26 -8.26 -5.61
C PHE A 91 4.24 -9.19 -4.93
N GLU A 92 4.33 -9.38 -3.61
CA GLU A 92 3.54 -10.37 -2.87
C GLU A 92 2.19 -9.83 -2.41
N MET A 93 2.12 -8.54 -2.02
CA MET A 93 0.89 -7.93 -1.51
C MET A 93 0.22 -6.99 -2.51
N HIS A 94 0.88 -6.68 -3.64
CA HIS A 94 0.41 -5.70 -4.63
C HIS A 94 0.15 -4.31 -4.03
N VAL A 95 1.01 -3.89 -3.10
CA VAL A 95 0.90 -2.60 -2.38
C VAL A 95 2.19 -1.81 -2.49
N ASN A 96 2.05 -0.52 -2.82
CA ASN A 96 3.16 0.43 -2.80
C ASN A 96 3.38 0.94 -1.37
N VAL A 97 4.26 0.27 -0.65
CA VAL A 97 4.67 0.65 0.71
C VAL A 97 5.79 1.68 0.67
N THR A 98 5.83 2.60 1.62
CA THR A 98 6.96 3.53 1.75
C THR A 98 8.18 2.85 2.40
N VAL A 99 9.38 3.36 2.13
CA VAL A 99 10.63 2.85 2.74
C VAL A 99 10.59 2.96 4.26
N ASP A 100 9.97 4.02 4.81
CA ASP A 100 9.78 4.20 6.25
C ASP A 100 8.92 3.10 6.87
N CYS A 101 7.88 2.64 6.16
CA CYS A 101 7.06 1.53 6.58
C CYS A 101 7.90 0.25 6.73
N CYS A 102 8.71 -0.06 5.70
CA CYS A 102 9.65 -1.19 5.73
C CYS A 102 10.68 -1.06 6.86
N SER A 103 11.21 0.15 7.09
CA SER A 103 12.15 0.43 8.18
C SER A 103 11.54 0.11 9.55
N ARG A 104 10.31 0.57 9.79
CA ARG A 104 9.57 0.30 11.02
C ARG A 104 9.26 -1.19 11.18
N ALA A 105 8.80 -1.86 10.13
CA ALA A 105 8.53 -3.30 10.15
C ALA A 105 9.80 -4.10 10.51
N LYS A 106 10.92 -3.78 9.85
CA LYS A 106 12.23 -4.37 10.16
C LYS A 106 12.67 -4.13 11.60
N LYS A 107 12.39 -2.95 12.17
CA LYS A 107 12.69 -2.62 13.57
C LYS A 107 11.84 -3.45 14.55
N ILE A 108 10.57 -3.72 14.23
CA ILE A 108 9.69 -4.58 15.03
C ILE A 108 10.28 -5.99 15.10
N VAL A 109 10.62 -6.60 13.96
CA VAL A 109 11.20 -7.94 13.91
C VAL A 109 12.51 -8.01 14.69
N LYS A 110 13.41 -7.04 14.49
CA LYS A 110 14.68 -6.97 15.23
C LYS A 110 14.50 -6.86 16.74
N LYS A 111 13.54 -6.05 17.21
CA LYS A 111 13.22 -5.92 18.64
C LYS A 111 12.72 -7.24 19.21
N LYS A 112 11.85 -7.94 18.47
CA LYS A 112 11.34 -9.27 18.86
C LYS A 112 12.48 -10.28 19.00
N MET A 113 13.40 -10.34 18.03
CA MET A 113 14.59 -11.20 18.10
C MET A 113 15.49 -10.89 19.31
N ALA A 114 15.71 -9.61 19.61
CA ALA A 114 16.53 -9.20 20.76
C ALA A 114 15.85 -9.48 22.11
N GLY A 115 14.52 -9.41 22.16
CA GLY A 115 13.72 -9.78 23.34
C GLY A 115 13.84 -11.27 23.66
N ASN A 116 13.60 -12.13 22.67
CA ASN A 116 13.76 -13.57 22.81
C ASN A 116 15.15 -13.98 23.33
N HIS A 117 16.23 -13.38 22.80
CA HIS A 117 17.58 -13.69 23.27
C HIS A 117 17.81 -13.30 24.75
N LYS A 118 17.19 -12.21 25.25
CA LYS A 118 17.30 -11.86 26.67
C LYS A 118 16.51 -12.80 27.57
N GLU A 119 15.37 -13.30 27.12
CA GLU A 119 14.55 -14.24 27.87
C GLU A 119 15.20 -15.63 27.93
N GLU A 120 15.78 -16.11 26.83
CA GLU A 120 16.37 -17.46 26.80
C GLU A 120 17.77 -17.53 27.43
N PHE A 121 18.58 -16.47 27.33
CA PHE A 121 19.95 -16.45 27.86
C PHE A 121 20.12 -15.60 29.13
N GLY A 122 19.09 -14.87 29.56
CA GLY A 122 19.11 -14.14 30.84
C GLY A 122 18.68 -14.99 32.04
N LEU A 123 18.26 -16.23 31.80
CA LEU A 123 17.86 -17.22 32.82
C LEU A 123 18.94 -18.30 33.06
N LEU A 124 20.09 -18.21 32.36
CA LEU A 124 21.30 -19.01 32.54
C LEU A 124 22.31 -18.24 33.40
#